data_AF-A0A9X2U4W5-F1
#
_entry.id   AF-A0A9X2U4W5-F1
#
_cell.length_a   1.000
_cell.length_b   1.000
_cell.length_c   1.000
_cell.angle_alpha   90.00
_cell.angle_beta   90.00
_cell.angle_gamma   90.00
#
_symmetry.space_group_name_H-M   'P 1'
#
loop_
_entity.id
_entity.type
_entity.pdbx_description
1 polymer ?
#
loop_
_entity_poly.entity_id
_entity_poly.type
_entity_poly.pdbx_seq_one_letter_code
_entity_poly.pdbx_strand_id
1 'polypeptide(L)'
;MSIYDRLGFTPNEIHAAARRTYDELIDFVTTPAFRAVAEELESLPEADRPDCVWNVLMDEVELTRRGVEVPNGVLVQRSTFGDRRPTLFCVKKYLPERFHAVIQNVNITFDNPHREHIPDDEKAWREPLPVEIQALAMGAEEKLQSISESVGVSMVDSNPYEKVDLIRGKVIEA
;
A
#
# COMPACT_ATOMS: atom_id res chain seq x y z
N MET A 1 18.87 29.67 -1.07
CA MET A 1 17.77 29.38 -0.13
C MET A 1 17.46 27.90 -0.22
N SER A 2 17.62 27.17 0.88
CA SER A 2 17.45 25.72 0.94
C SER A 2 15.97 25.34 0.73
N ILE A 3 15.72 24.11 0.27
CA ILE A 3 14.36 23.55 0.30
C ILE A 3 13.81 23.55 1.73
N TYR A 4 14.68 23.32 2.72
CA TYR A 4 14.33 23.29 4.14
C TYR A 4 13.90 24.66 4.70
N ASP A 5 14.43 25.77 4.15
CA ASP A 5 14.06 27.13 4.57
C ASP A 5 12.62 27.50 4.17
N ARG A 6 12.03 26.76 3.22
CA ARG A 6 10.70 27.01 2.65
C ARG A 6 9.60 26.13 3.22
N LEU A 7 9.94 25.16 4.07
CA LEU A 7 8.99 24.15 4.53
C LEU A 7 7.92 24.72 5.48
N GLY A 8 8.19 25.84 6.16
CA GLY A 8 7.21 26.45 7.08
C GLY A 8 6.97 25.64 8.36
N PHE A 9 7.83 24.66 8.66
CA PHE A 9 7.84 23.89 9.90
C PHE A 9 9.27 23.48 10.27
N THR A 10 9.46 23.14 11.53
CA THR A 10 10.75 22.68 12.08
C THR A 10 10.88 21.14 12.03
N PRO A 11 12.11 20.59 12.10
CA PRO A 11 12.32 19.15 12.26
C PRO A 11 11.60 18.55 13.47
N ASN A 12 11.51 19.29 14.58
CA ASN A 12 10.83 18.82 15.79
C ASN A 12 9.31 18.70 15.59
N GLU A 13 8.70 19.59 14.80
CA GLU A 13 7.27 19.53 14.51
C GLU A 13 6.89 18.31 13.67
N ILE A 14 7.67 18.00 12.63
CA ILE A 14 7.42 16.82 11.81
C ILE A 14 7.72 15.51 12.57
N HIS A 15 8.78 15.49 13.40
CA HIS A 15 9.04 14.35 14.29
C HIS A 15 7.86 14.11 15.25
N ALA A 16 7.35 15.16 15.88
CA ALA A 16 6.23 15.05 16.80
C ALA A 16 4.94 14.61 16.09
N ALA A 17 4.70 15.09 14.86
CA ALA A 17 3.56 14.66 14.06
C ALA A 17 3.66 13.18 13.67
N ALA A 18 4.82 12.75 13.16
CA ALA A 18 5.04 11.36 12.77
C ALA A 18 4.91 10.40 13.96
N ARG A 19 5.53 10.72 15.12
CA ARG A 19 5.45 9.90 16.33
C ARG A 19 4.03 9.72 16.82
N ARG A 20 3.27 10.81 17.00
CA ARG A 20 1.86 10.72 17.40
C ARG A 20 1.04 9.89 16.43
N THR A 21 1.28 10.05 15.12
CA THR A 21 0.56 9.27 14.11
C THR A 21 0.92 7.79 14.20
N TYR A 22 2.20 7.45 14.45
CA TYR A 22 2.60 6.07 14.70
C TYR A 22 1.99 5.51 15.99
N ASP A 23 1.94 6.28 17.08
CA ASP A 23 1.31 5.86 18.33
C ASP A 23 -0.16 5.49 18.08
N GLU A 24 -0.91 6.32 17.34
CA GLU A 24 -2.30 6.03 16.95
C GLU A 24 -2.43 4.74 16.11
N LEU A 25 -1.52 4.53 15.14
CA LEU A 25 -1.52 3.33 14.32
C LEU A 25 -1.18 2.08 15.14
N ILE A 26 -0.20 2.17 16.04
CA ILE A 26 0.22 1.07 16.92
C ILE A 26 -0.92 0.72 17.88
N ASP A 27 -1.52 1.71 18.53
CA ASP A 27 -2.65 1.50 19.44
C ASP A 27 -3.80 0.78 18.72
N PHE A 28 -4.11 1.15 17.48
CA PHE A 28 -5.14 0.49 16.68
C PHE A 28 -4.78 -0.96 16.32
N VAL A 29 -3.61 -1.19 15.70
CA VAL A 29 -3.25 -2.54 15.21
C VAL A 29 -2.92 -3.52 16.33
N THR A 30 -2.73 -3.03 17.55
CA THR A 30 -2.50 -3.86 18.74
C THR A 30 -3.77 -4.07 19.58
N THR A 31 -4.92 -3.53 19.17
CA THR A 31 -6.20 -3.85 19.81
C THR A 31 -6.49 -5.35 19.76
N PRO A 32 -7.18 -5.92 20.77
CA PRO A 32 -7.56 -7.32 20.75
C PRO A 32 -8.38 -7.73 19.52
N ALA A 33 -9.29 -6.86 19.06
CA ALA A 33 -10.13 -7.14 17.90
C ALA A 33 -9.31 -7.18 16.61
N PHE A 34 -8.46 -6.18 16.36
CA PHE A 34 -7.63 -6.17 15.16
C PHE A 34 -6.66 -7.35 15.16
N ARG A 35 -6.05 -7.65 16.31
CA ARG A 35 -5.17 -8.81 16.48
C ARG A 35 -5.88 -10.12 16.13
N ALA A 36 -7.13 -10.31 16.56
CA ALA A 36 -7.89 -11.51 16.24
C ALA A 36 -8.10 -11.69 14.72
N VAL A 37 -8.34 -10.59 13.99
CA VAL A 37 -8.46 -10.63 12.51
C VAL A 37 -7.10 -10.92 11.85
N ALA A 38 -6.01 -10.34 12.38
CA ALA A 38 -4.67 -10.63 11.89
C ALA A 38 -4.28 -12.10 12.13
N GLU A 39 -4.63 -12.67 13.27
CA GLU A 39 -4.42 -14.09 13.59
C GLU A 39 -5.28 -15.01 12.69
N GLU A 40 -6.52 -14.62 12.37
CA GLU A 40 -7.36 -15.29 11.36
C GLU A 40 -6.66 -15.32 10.00
N LEU A 41 -6.16 -14.17 9.54
CA LEU A 41 -5.40 -14.06 8.28
C LEU A 41 -4.15 -14.96 8.28
N GLU A 42 -3.36 -14.94 9.36
CA GLU A 42 -2.14 -15.74 9.48
C GLU A 42 -2.42 -17.24 9.51
N SER A 43 -3.59 -17.65 9.99
CA SER A 43 -4.01 -19.06 10.00
C SER A 43 -4.33 -19.62 8.60
N LEU A 44 -4.57 -18.73 7.62
CA LEU A 44 -4.86 -19.13 6.24
C LEU A 44 -3.58 -19.54 5.49
N PRO A 45 -3.69 -20.48 4.53
CA PRO A 45 -2.65 -20.70 3.52
C PRO A 45 -2.27 -19.39 2.82
N GLU A 46 -0.98 -19.19 2.51
CA GLU A 46 -0.50 -17.93 1.92
C GLU A 46 -1.24 -17.53 0.63
N ALA A 47 -1.69 -18.51 -0.15
CA ALA A 47 -2.46 -18.29 -1.38
C ALA A 47 -3.87 -17.70 -1.13
N ASP A 48 -4.47 -17.96 0.03
CA ASP A 48 -5.85 -17.52 0.35
C ASP A 48 -5.87 -16.17 1.10
N ARG A 49 -4.71 -15.71 1.58
CA ARG A 49 -4.57 -14.45 2.34
C ARG A 49 -4.98 -13.21 1.54
N PRO A 50 -4.65 -13.05 0.24
CA PRO A 50 -5.08 -11.90 -0.55
C PRO A 50 -6.61 -11.73 -0.59
N ASP A 51 -7.35 -12.84 -0.69
CA ASP A 51 -8.82 -12.81 -0.70
C ASP A 51 -9.38 -12.40 0.67
N CYS A 52 -8.78 -12.86 1.76
CA CYS A 52 -9.14 -12.42 3.10
C CYS A 52 -8.87 -10.91 3.28
N VAL A 53 -7.74 -10.40 2.80
CA VAL A 53 -7.46 -8.96 2.83
C VAL A 53 -8.55 -8.17 2.10
N TRP A 54 -8.90 -8.61 0.89
CA TRP A 54 -9.89 -7.93 0.06
C TRP A 54 -11.29 -7.93 0.67
N ASN A 55 -11.75 -9.10 1.12
CA ASN A 55 -13.13 -9.30 1.56
C ASN A 55 -13.36 -9.01 3.05
N VAL A 56 -12.29 -8.89 3.85
CA VAL A 56 -12.40 -8.67 5.30
C VAL A 56 -11.67 -7.42 5.74
N LEU A 57 -10.35 -7.33 5.53
CA LEU A 57 -9.55 -6.24 6.10
C LEU A 57 -9.79 -4.88 5.43
N MET A 58 -10.18 -4.88 4.15
CA MET A 58 -10.51 -3.65 3.42
C MET A 58 -12.01 -3.32 3.46
N ASP A 59 -12.84 -4.20 4.01
CA ASP A 59 -14.27 -4.00 4.13
C ASP A 59 -14.61 -3.51 5.55
N GLU A 60 -14.96 -2.23 5.66
CA GLU A 60 -15.33 -1.59 6.93
C GLU A 60 -16.52 -2.28 7.62
N VAL A 61 -17.46 -2.84 6.85
CA VAL A 61 -18.62 -3.57 7.38
C VAL A 61 -18.17 -4.88 8.02
N GLU A 62 -17.29 -5.63 7.36
CA GLU A 62 -16.76 -6.89 7.88
C GLU A 62 -15.81 -6.69 9.07
N LEU A 63 -15.04 -5.60 9.09
CA LEU A 63 -14.25 -5.18 10.25
C LEU A 63 -15.14 -4.85 11.45
N THR A 64 -16.17 -4.01 11.23
CA THR A 64 -17.13 -3.65 12.28
C THR A 64 -17.85 -4.87 12.82
N ARG A 65 -18.24 -5.81 11.95
CA ARG A 65 -18.87 -7.09 12.35
C ARG A 65 -17.96 -7.94 13.24
N ARG A 66 -16.63 -7.83 13.08
CA ARG A 66 -15.61 -8.48 13.91
C ARG A 66 -15.20 -7.65 15.14
N GLY A 67 -15.88 -6.53 15.40
CA GLY A 67 -15.60 -5.64 16.53
C GLY A 67 -14.36 -4.77 16.35
N VAL A 68 -13.87 -4.61 15.11
CA VAL A 68 -12.78 -3.70 14.78
C VAL A 68 -13.36 -2.34 14.44
N GLU A 69 -13.11 -1.36 15.31
CA GLU A 69 -13.43 0.05 15.05
C GLU A 69 -12.21 0.75 14.45
N VAL A 70 -12.28 1.12 13.17
CA VAL A 70 -11.19 1.83 12.49
C VAL A 70 -11.18 3.30 12.93
N PRO A 71 -10.07 3.83 13.49
CA PRO A 71 -10.02 5.21 13.92
C PRO A 71 -10.13 6.20 12.76
N ASN A 72 -10.65 7.40 13.03
CA ASN A 72 -10.81 8.42 12.00
C ASN A 72 -9.47 8.74 11.30
N GLY A 73 -9.51 8.75 9.96
CA GLY A 73 -8.36 9.02 9.09
C GLY A 73 -7.35 7.87 8.99
N VAL A 74 -7.59 6.73 9.64
CA VAL A 74 -6.84 5.50 9.42
C VAL A 74 -7.42 4.77 8.21
N LEU A 75 -6.55 4.25 7.35
CA LEU A 75 -6.91 3.54 6.14
C LEU A 75 -6.25 2.16 6.13
N VAL A 76 -7.03 1.12 5.88
CA VAL A 76 -6.54 -0.24 5.59
C VAL A 76 -6.60 -0.43 4.08
N GLN A 77 -5.47 -0.74 3.44
CA GLN A 77 -5.39 -0.81 1.98
C GLN A 77 -4.29 -1.77 1.51
N ARG A 78 -4.35 -2.21 0.25
CA ARG A 78 -3.22 -2.88 -0.40
C ARG A 78 -2.10 -1.88 -0.68
N SER A 79 -0.86 -2.38 -0.67
CA SER A 79 0.34 -1.61 -0.95
C SER A 79 1.42 -2.49 -1.59
N THR A 80 2.48 -1.86 -2.06
CA THR A 80 3.67 -2.51 -2.59
C THR A 80 4.91 -1.92 -1.92
N PHE A 81 5.97 -2.71 -1.78
CA PHE A 81 7.28 -2.18 -1.43
C PHE A 81 7.87 -1.36 -2.59
N GLY A 82 8.94 -0.61 -2.30
CA GLY A 82 9.67 0.18 -3.31
C GLY A 82 10.25 -0.66 -4.45
N ASP A 83 10.53 -1.94 -4.22
CA ASP A 83 10.98 -2.90 -5.24
C ASP A 83 9.82 -3.57 -6.01
N ARG A 84 8.58 -3.09 -5.80
CA ARG A 84 7.32 -3.59 -6.36
C ARG A 84 6.91 -4.98 -5.88
N ARG A 85 7.53 -5.54 -4.83
CA ARG A 85 6.95 -6.71 -4.17
C ARG A 85 5.58 -6.33 -3.57
N PRO A 86 4.52 -7.11 -3.84
CA PRO A 86 3.23 -6.87 -3.20
C PRO A 86 3.40 -7.10 -1.69
N THR A 87 2.82 -6.21 -0.89
CA THR A 87 2.54 -6.48 0.52
C THR A 87 1.21 -7.24 0.60
N LEU A 88 0.89 -7.87 1.72
CA LEU A 88 -0.49 -8.28 1.97
C LEU A 88 -1.38 -7.05 2.07
N PHE A 89 -1.09 -6.16 3.02
CA PHE A 89 -1.77 -4.89 3.20
C PHE A 89 -0.95 -3.94 4.07
N CYS A 90 -1.37 -2.68 4.14
CA CYS A 90 -0.86 -1.74 5.12
C CYS A 90 -2.00 -0.99 5.81
N VAL A 91 -1.72 -0.56 7.04
CA VAL A 91 -2.54 0.38 7.78
C VAL A 91 -1.79 1.71 7.78
N LYS A 92 -2.41 2.76 7.24
CA LYS A 92 -1.77 4.07 7.07
C LYS A 92 -2.62 5.21 7.60
N LYS A 93 -1.96 6.33 7.87
CA LYS A 93 -2.61 7.61 8.16
C LYS A 93 -1.78 8.75 7.60
N TYR A 94 -2.47 9.70 6.95
CA TYR A 94 -1.83 10.91 6.44
C TYR A 94 -1.46 11.86 7.59
N LEU A 95 -0.29 12.48 7.50
CA LEU A 95 0.08 13.58 8.38
C LEU A 95 -0.75 14.82 8.02
N PRO A 96 -0.78 15.87 8.86
CA PRO A 96 -1.32 17.17 8.47
C PRO A 96 -0.68 17.68 7.17
N GLU A 97 -1.49 18.25 6.28
CA GLU A 97 -1.11 18.67 4.91
C GLU A 97 0.16 19.54 4.87
N ARG A 98 0.37 20.39 5.89
CA ARG A 98 1.58 21.22 6.00
C ARG A 98 2.89 20.44 5.95
N PHE A 99 2.90 19.14 6.25
CA PHE A 99 4.09 18.28 6.24
C PHE A 99 4.28 17.48 4.95
N HIS A 100 3.30 17.50 4.04
CA HIS A 100 3.26 16.62 2.87
C HIS A 100 4.39 16.84 1.87
N ALA A 101 5.05 18.01 1.91
CA ALA A 101 6.25 18.27 1.13
C ALA A 101 7.46 17.39 1.52
N VAL A 102 7.42 16.72 2.68
CA VAL A 102 8.50 15.86 3.18
C VAL A 102 7.99 14.47 3.56
N ILE A 103 6.92 14.38 4.36
CA ILE A 103 6.30 13.11 4.74
C ILE A 103 4.78 13.27 4.61
N GLN A 104 4.19 12.60 3.62
CA GLN A 104 2.74 12.65 3.39
C GLN A 104 1.97 11.78 4.38
N ASN A 105 2.49 10.60 4.68
CA ASN A 105 1.84 9.60 5.53
C ASN A 105 2.88 8.75 6.24
N VAL A 106 2.42 8.05 7.28
CA VAL A 106 3.12 6.93 7.89
C VAL A 106 2.23 5.69 7.77
N ASN A 107 2.87 4.51 7.72
CA ASN A 107 2.16 3.25 7.62
C ASN A 107 2.86 2.13 8.41
N ILE A 108 2.07 1.13 8.77
CA ILE A 108 2.50 -0.17 9.27
C ILE A 108 2.13 -1.20 8.20
N THR A 109 3.13 -1.90 7.68
CA THR A 109 2.95 -2.89 6.61
C THR A 109 2.87 -4.29 7.21
N PHE A 110 1.90 -5.07 6.75
CA PHE A 110 1.71 -6.47 7.08
C PHE A 110 2.01 -7.30 5.84
N ASP A 111 2.78 -8.37 6.01
CA ASP A 111 3.20 -9.18 4.88
C ASP A 111 3.47 -10.64 5.25
N ASN A 112 3.53 -11.49 4.22
CA ASN A 112 3.93 -12.87 4.36
C ASN A 112 5.41 -12.98 4.80
N PRO A 113 5.78 -14.02 5.58
CA PRO A 113 7.17 -14.29 5.90
C PRO A 113 8.00 -14.48 4.62
N HIS A 114 8.94 -13.58 4.36
CA HIS A 114 9.79 -13.68 3.18
C HIS A 114 10.79 -14.83 3.30
N ARG A 115 10.78 -15.72 2.31
CA ARG A 115 11.79 -16.78 2.14
C ARG A 115 12.79 -16.47 1.03
N GLU A 116 12.58 -15.39 0.28
CA GLU A 116 13.38 -15.01 -0.87
C GLU A 116 14.34 -13.86 -0.57
N HIS A 117 15.38 -13.76 -1.40
CA HIS A 117 16.39 -12.71 -1.32
C HIS A 117 15.79 -11.34 -1.70
N ILE A 118 15.94 -10.37 -0.81
CA ILE A 118 15.59 -8.96 -1.07
C ILE A 118 16.79 -8.31 -1.79
N PRO A 119 16.60 -7.73 -2.99
CA PRO A 119 17.68 -7.04 -3.68
C PRO A 119 18.24 -5.88 -2.85
N ASP A 120 19.56 -5.72 -2.84
CA ASP A 120 20.29 -4.59 -2.25
C ASP A 120 20.99 -3.72 -3.32
N ASP A 121 20.64 -3.94 -4.59
CA ASP A 121 21.15 -3.24 -5.77
C ASP A 121 20.17 -2.17 -6.29
N GLU A 122 20.33 -1.72 -7.54
CA GLU A 122 19.43 -0.75 -8.18
C GLU A 122 17.96 -1.22 -8.26
N LYS A 123 17.67 -2.50 -8.03
CA LYS A 123 16.31 -3.03 -7.97
C LYS A 123 15.70 -2.95 -6.57
N ALA A 124 16.47 -2.58 -5.55
CA ALA A 124 15.99 -2.38 -4.18
C ALA A 124 14.96 -1.25 -4.08
N TRP A 125 15.01 -0.30 -5.02
CA TRP A 125 14.02 0.75 -5.14
C TRP A 125 13.75 1.07 -6.61
N ARG A 126 12.46 1.14 -6.95
CA ARG A 126 11.98 1.52 -8.28
C ARG A 126 10.90 2.57 -8.12
N GLU A 127 10.71 3.37 -9.16
CA GLU A 127 9.60 4.30 -9.18
C GLU A 127 8.27 3.52 -9.02
N PRO A 128 7.39 3.91 -8.07
CA PRO A 128 6.11 3.28 -7.89
C PRO A 128 5.30 3.31 -9.18
N LEU A 129 4.65 2.19 -9.51
CA LEU A 129 3.68 2.18 -10.61
C LEU A 129 2.49 3.08 -10.26
N PRO A 130 1.77 3.67 -11.24
CA PRO A 130 0.49 4.33 -10.97
C PRO A 130 -0.48 3.39 -10.22
N VAL A 131 -1.28 3.93 -9.31
CA VAL A 131 -2.16 3.13 -8.42
C VAL A 131 -3.11 2.24 -9.21
N GLU A 132 -3.60 2.74 -10.34
CA GLU A 132 -4.51 2.01 -11.24
C GLU A 132 -3.82 0.80 -11.87
N ILE A 133 -2.55 0.94 -12.26
CA ILE A 133 -1.75 -0.15 -12.82
C ILE A 133 -1.41 -1.18 -11.75
N GLN A 134 -1.09 -0.74 -10.53
CA GLN A 134 -0.89 -1.63 -9.40
C GLN A 134 -2.16 -2.45 -9.11
N ALA A 135 -3.31 -1.77 -9.00
CA ALA A 135 -4.59 -2.42 -8.73
C ALA A 135 -4.97 -3.44 -9.82
N LEU A 136 -4.80 -3.09 -11.10
CA LEU A 136 -5.05 -3.98 -12.24
C LEU A 136 -4.15 -5.21 -12.21
N ALA A 137 -2.84 -5.02 -12.09
CA ALA A 137 -1.88 -6.13 -12.08
C ALA A 137 -2.06 -7.04 -10.85
N MET A 138 -2.34 -6.46 -9.69
CA MET A 138 -2.62 -7.21 -8.45
C MET A 138 -3.95 -7.97 -8.52
N GLY A 139 -4.94 -7.48 -9.28
CA GLY A 139 -6.19 -8.19 -9.55
C GLY A 139 -6.08 -9.26 -10.64
N ALA A 140 -5.09 -9.13 -11.53
CA ALA A 140 -4.79 -10.10 -12.58
C ALA A 140 -3.77 -11.18 -12.17
N GLU A 141 -3.35 -11.20 -10.89
CA GLU A 141 -2.29 -12.07 -10.35
C GLU A 141 -0.93 -11.93 -11.06
N GLU A 142 -0.68 -10.80 -11.72
CA GLU A 142 0.60 -10.56 -12.36
C GLU A 142 1.67 -10.13 -11.36
N LYS A 143 2.91 -10.58 -11.60
CA LYS A 143 4.06 -10.15 -10.78
C LYS A 143 4.39 -8.70 -11.12
N LEU A 144 4.05 -7.78 -10.22
CA LEU A 144 4.40 -6.36 -10.34
C LEU A 144 5.90 -6.11 -10.60
N GLN A 145 6.76 -6.99 -10.09
CA GLN A 145 8.20 -6.95 -10.29
C GLN A 145 8.61 -7.11 -11.76
N SER A 146 7.84 -7.87 -12.57
CA SER A 146 8.12 -8.07 -14.00
C SER A 146 7.62 -6.94 -14.90
N ILE A 147 6.85 -5.99 -14.38
CA ILE A 147 6.37 -4.84 -15.15
C ILE A 147 7.54 -3.88 -15.40
N SER A 148 7.78 -3.51 -16.65
CA SER A 148 8.83 -2.55 -17.02
C SER A 148 8.50 -1.14 -16.54
N GLU A 149 9.50 -0.28 -16.45
CA GLU A 149 9.31 1.14 -16.09
C GLU A 149 8.62 1.92 -17.23
N SER A 150 8.82 1.50 -18.48
CA SER A 150 8.28 2.16 -19.68
C SER A 150 6.75 2.05 -19.84
N VAL A 151 6.08 1.12 -19.17
CA VAL A 151 4.60 1.01 -19.19
C VAL A 151 3.94 2.19 -18.45
N GLY A 152 4.70 2.92 -17.61
CA GLY A 152 4.19 4.02 -16.78
C GLY A 152 3.91 5.35 -17.50
N VAL A 153 4.21 5.52 -18.80
CA VAL A 153 4.23 6.86 -19.46
C VAL A 153 3.24 7.01 -20.63
N SER A 154 2.25 6.13 -20.80
CA SER A 154 1.14 6.36 -21.76
C SER A 154 -0.22 6.32 -21.05
N MET A 155 -0.52 7.36 -20.28
CA MET A 155 -1.75 7.46 -19.48
C MET A 155 -2.65 8.63 -19.89
N VAL A 156 -2.47 9.17 -21.10
CA VAL A 156 -3.40 10.12 -21.70
C VAL A 156 -4.02 9.43 -22.89
N ASP A 157 -5.34 9.21 -22.88
CA ASP A 157 -6.18 8.79 -24.02
C ASP A 157 -6.43 7.30 -24.30
N SER A 158 -6.59 6.41 -23.31
CA SER A 158 -7.20 5.10 -23.62
C SER A 158 -8.13 4.52 -22.55
N ASN A 159 -9.19 3.91 -23.06
CA ASN A 159 -10.33 3.31 -22.36
C ASN A 159 -9.86 2.21 -21.39
N PRO A 160 -10.34 2.15 -20.12
CA PRO A 160 -9.94 1.13 -19.15
C PRO A 160 -10.15 -0.33 -19.63
N TYR A 161 -11.07 -0.57 -20.57
CA TYR A 161 -11.32 -1.90 -21.12
C TYR A 161 -10.28 -2.35 -22.16
N GLU A 162 -9.67 -1.45 -22.93
CA GLU A 162 -8.57 -1.78 -23.86
C GLU A 162 -7.28 -2.13 -23.11
N LYS A 163 -7.12 -1.61 -21.88
CA LYS A 163 -5.94 -1.85 -21.04
C LYS A 163 -5.86 -3.29 -20.51
N VAL A 164 -7.01 -3.95 -20.34
CA VAL A 164 -7.09 -5.36 -19.92
C VAL A 164 -6.50 -6.27 -21.01
N ASP A 165 -6.68 -5.93 -22.28
CA ASP A 165 -6.15 -6.71 -23.41
C ASP A 165 -4.63 -6.51 -23.61
N LEU A 166 -4.12 -5.30 -23.32
CA LEU A 166 -2.68 -4.98 -23.33
C LEU A 166 -1.90 -5.74 -22.27
N ILE A 167 -2.45 -5.84 -21.05
CA ILE A 167 -1.86 -6.63 -19.95
C ILE A 167 -1.88 -8.13 -20.30
N ARG A 168 -2.95 -8.62 -20.93
CA ARG A 168 -3.08 -10.04 -21.33
C ARG A 168 -2.30 -10.44 -22.60
N GLY A 169 -1.42 -9.58 -23.11
CA GLY A 169 -0.47 -9.93 -24.17
C GLY A 169 -1.09 -10.19 -25.55
N LYS A 170 -2.29 -9.67 -25.84
CA LYS A 170 -2.83 -9.67 -27.21
C LYS A 170 -3.18 -8.25 -27.63
N VAL A 171 -2.23 -7.62 -28.33
CA VAL A 171 -2.56 -6.51 -29.22
C VAL A 171 -3.39 -7.09 -30.37
N ILE A 172 -4.69 -6.82 -30.40
CA ILE A 172 -5.51 -7.07 -31.59
C ILE A 172 -5.25 -5.87 -32.51
N GLU A 173 -4.47 -6.09 -33.56
CA GLU A 173 -4.34 -5.11 -34.66
C GLU A 173 -5.72 -4.86 -35.27
N ALA A 174 -6.07 -3.59 -35.43
CA ALA A 174 -7.17 -3.14 -36.28
C ALA A 174 -6.60 -2.51 -37.56
#